data_AF-A0A292RTK8-F1
#
_entry.id   AF-A0A292RTK8-F1
#
_cell.length_a   1.000
_cell.length_b   1.000
_cell.length_c   1.000
_cell.angle_alpha   90.00
_cell.angle_beta   90.00
_cell.angle_gamma   90.00
#
_symmetry.space_group_name_H-M   'P 1'
#
loop_
_entity.id
_entity.type
_entity.pdbx_description
1 polymer ?
#
loop_
_entity_poly.entity_id
_entity_poly.type
_entity_poly.pdbx_seq_one_letter_code
_entity_poly.pdbx_strand_id
1 'polypeptide(L)'
;MKKYVYIIVLIWALLAGGITAYNENLLRKGEEILLKVSPVDPRDFLREDYVSLRYEINTASENSDLRGDVYVVLNKNSDKTFGIKEITNKKPENTVFLRGEKYGKRVTYKGIQQYFVKEGRGRELEKELVKGGLAKVSVDKNGNARIKEIITAK
;
A
#
# COMPACT_ATOMS: atom_id res chain seq x y z
N MET A 1 7.55 31.45 -29.95
CA MET A 1 6.85 30.16 -29.76
C MET A 1 7.78 29.03 -29.30
N LYS A 2 8.87 28.71 -30.01
CA LYS A 2 9.80 27.61 -29.65
C LYS A 2 10.39 27.70 -28.22
N LYS A 3 10.72 28.90 -27.73
CA LYS A 3 11.21 29.13 -26.35
C LYS A 3 10.24 28.64 -25.26
N TYR A 4 8.93 28.84 -25.46
CA TYR A 4 7.91 28.39 -24.51
C TYR A 4 7.74 26.87 -24.54
N VAL A 5 7.91 26.23 -25.71
CA VAL A 5 7.89 24.76 -25.82
C VAL A 5 9.00 24.14 -24.99
N TYR A 6 10.24 24.66 -25.05
CA TYR A 6 11.34 24.15 -24.22
C TYR A 6 11.10 24.34 -22.73
N ILE A 7 10.53 25.48 -22.32
CA ILE A 7 10.17 25.73 -20.92
C ILE A 7 9.12 24.72 -20.45
N ILE A 8 8.09 24.45 -21.26
CA ILE A 8 7.04 23.48 -20.95
C ILE A 8 7.64 22.07 -20.82
N VAL A 9 8.49 21.65 -21.76
CA VAL A 9 9.17 20.35 -21.72
C VAL A 9 10.04 20.22 -20.47
N LEU A 10 10.77 21.27 -20.10
CA LEU A 10 11.62 21.28 -18.91
C LEU A 10 10.78 21.17 -17.63
N ILE A 11 9.64 21.88 -17.55
CA ILE A 11 8.71 21.77 -16.42
C ILE A 11 8.18 20.33 -16.31
N TRP A 12 7.74 19.73 -17.40
CA TRP A 12 7.27 18.33 -17.40
C TRP A 12 8.37 17.35 -16.99
N ALA A 13 9.60 17.53 -17.47
CA ALA A 13 10.74 16.70 -17.11
C ALA A 13 11.07 16.82 -15.61
N LEU A 14 11.04 18.03 -15.06
CA LEU A 14 11.26 18.26 -13.62
C LEU A 14 10.15 17.65 -12.76
N LEU A 15 8.89 17.77 -13.18
CA LEU A 15 7.76 17.16 -12.49
C LEU A 15 7.86 15.63 -12.48
N ALA A 16 8.13 15.02 -13.65
CA ALA A 16 8.29 13.57 -13.76
C ALA A 16 9.51 13.07 -12.96
N GLY A 17 10.64 13.78 -13.03
CA GLY A 17 11.84 13.48 -12.26
C GLY A 17 11.60 13.58 -10.75
N GLY A 18 10.90 14.62 -10.30
CA GLY A 18 10.54 14.81 -8.89
C GLY A 18 9.65 13.69 -8.34
N ILE A 19 8.62 13.29 -9.09
CA ILE A 19 7.74 12.17 -8.71
C ILE A 19 8.52 10.86 -8.63
N THR A 20 9.40 10.60 -9.60
CA THR A 20 10.23 9.39 -9.63
C THR A 20 11.17 9.35 -8.43
N ALA A 21 11.88 10.45 -8.16
CA ALA A 21 12.78 10.56 -7.02
C ALA A 21 12.05 10.38 -5.68
N TYR A 22 10.84 10.93 -5.54
CA TYR A 22 10.03 10.76 -4.34
C TYR A 22 9.65 9.29 -4.09
N ASN A 23 9.14 8.59 -5.12
CA ASN A 23 8.77 7.17 -5.00
C ASN A 23 9.98 6.28 -4.71
N GLU A 24 11.11 6.51 -5.37
CA GLU A 24 12.34 5.76 -5.14
C GLU A 24 12.86 5.97 -3.72
N ASN A 25 12.81 7.20 -3.21
CA ASN A 25 13.23 7.50 -1.85
C ASN A 25 12.30 6.83 -0.81
N LEU A 26 11.00 6.73 -1.08
CA LEU A 26 10.06 5.97 -0.24
C LEU A 26 10.37 4.47 -0.24
N LEU A 27 10.74 3.90 -1.39
CA LEU A 27 11.19 2.50 -1.45
C LEU A 27 12.53 2.30 -0.75
N ARG A 28 13.49 3.23 -0.81
CA ARG A 28 14.80 3.04 -0.18
C ARG A 28 14.85 3.35 1.31
N LYS A 29 14.20 4.43 1.74
CA LYS A 29 14.31 4.97 3.11
C LYS A 29 13.03 4.80 3.95
N GLY A 30 11.95 4.30 3.35
CA GLY A 30 10.74 3.99 4.09
C GLY A 30 10.99 2.85 5.10
N GLU A 31 10.22 2.88 6.18
CA GLU A 31 10.24 1.80 7.16
C GLU A 31 9.58 0.56 6.58
N GLU A 32 10.26 -0.58 6.65
CA GLU A 32 9.76 -1.84 6.11
C GLU A 32 8.86 -2.53 7.14
N ILE A 33 7.61 -2.77 6.74
CA ILE A 33 6.63 -3.53 7.50
C ILE A 33 6.18 -4.77 6.73
N LEU A 34 5.80 -5.80 7.46
CA LEU A 34 5.20 -7.02 6.92
C LEU A 34 3.72 -7.05 7.25
N LEU A 35 2.87 -7.09 6.23
CA LEU A 35 1.42 -7.16 6.37
C LEU A 35 0.91 -8.52 5.92
N LYS A 36 -0.01 -9.12 6.69
CA LYS A 36 -0.68 -10.35 6.30
C LYS A 36 -1.70 -10.07 5.21
N VAL A 37 -1.52 -10.76 4.08
CA VAL A 37 -2.46 -10.73 2.95
C VAL A 37 -3.61 -11.69 3.26
N SER A 38 -4.82 -11.16 3.21
CA SER A 38 -6.04 -11.96 3.27
C SER A 38 -6.41 -12.44 1.86
N PRO A 39 -6.95 -13.65 1.72
CA PRO A 39 -7.34 -14.18 0.42
C PRO A 39 -8.41 -13.30 -0.22
N VAL A 40 -8.20 -12.97 -1.50
CA VAL A 40 -9.17 -12.25 -2.33
C VAL A 40 -9.65 -13.23 -3.41
N ASP A 41 -10.96 -13.41 -3.50
CA ASP A 41 -11.58 -14.20 -4.57
C ASP A 41 -11.26 -13.57 -5.94
N PRO A 42 -10.67 -14.30 -6.90
CA PRO A 42 -10.36 -13.79 -8.23
C PRO A 42 -11.67 -13.50 -9.00
N ARG A 43 -12.08 -12.23 -9.01
CA ARG A 43 -13.33 -11.82 -9.67
C ARG A 43 -13.20 -11.60 -11.17
N ASP A 44 -11.98 -11.60 -11.70
CA ASP A 44 -11.72 -11.15 -13.07
C ASP A 44 -10.75 -12.07 -13.79
N PHE A 45 -11.27 -12.86 -14.73
CA PHE A 45 -10.48 -13.79 -15.55
C PHE A 45 -9.58 -13.07 -16.56
N LEU A 46 -9.82 -11.78 -16.84
CA LEU A 46 -9.22 -11.04 -17.96
C LEU A 46 -8.14 -10.00 -17.57
N ARG A 47 -7.79 -9.88 -16.29
CA ARG A 47 -6.77 -8.92 -15.82
C ARG A 47 -5.51 -9.67 -15.41
N GLU A 48 -4.52 -9.75 -16.30
CA GLU A 48 -3.28 -10.49 -16.04
C GLU A 48 -2.13 -9.61 -15.50
N ASP A 49 -2.29 -8.28 -15.51
CA ASP A 49 -1.18 -7.34 -15.25
C ASP A 49 -1.08 -6.87 -13.78
N TYR A 50 -2.08 -7.15 -12.95
CA TYR A 50 -2.05 -6.83 -11.53
C TYR A 50 -2.91 -7.76 -10.69
N VAL A 51 -2.51 -7.94 -9.43
CA VAL A 51 -3.25 -8.68 -8.41
C VAL A 51 -3.85 -7.72 -7.40
N SER A 52 -5.14 -7.90 -7.09
CA SER A 52 -5.81 -7.12 -6.03
C SER A 52 -5.49 -7.70 -4.66
N LEU A 53 -4.95 -6.88 -3.77
CA LEU A 53 -4.58 -7.29 -2.42
C LEU A 53 -5.57 -6.78 -1.39
N ARG A 54 -5.83 -7.64 -0.41
CA ARG A 54 -6.52 -7.30 0.84
C ARG A 54 -5.62 -7.73 1.98
N TYR A 55 -5.66 -6.98 3.07
CA TYR A 55 -4.92 -7.27 4.28
C TYR A 55 -5.85 -7.47 5.46
N GLU A 56 -5.36 -8.12 6.51
CA GLU A 56 -6.10 -8.21 7.78
C GLU A 56 -6.41 -6.81 8.34
N ILE A 57 -5.49 -5.86 8.14
CA ILE A 57 -5.65 -4.47 8.57
C ILE A 57 -6.72 -3.68 7.79
N ASN A 58 -7.30 -4.22 6.71
CA ASN A 58 -8.40 -3.55 6.01
C ASN A 58 -9.71 -3.55 6.80
N THR A 59 -9.83 -4.34 7.88
CA THR A 59 -11.03 -4.38 8.72
C THR A 59 -10.78 -3.60 10.00
N ALA A 60 -11.42 -2.44 10.12
CA ALA A 60 -11.41 -1.64 11.34
C ALA A 60 -12.24 -2.32 12.44
N SER A 61 -11.79 -2.19 13.69
CA SER A 61 -12.60 -2.54 14.85
C SER A 61 -13.87 -1.67 14.90
N GLU A 62 -14.99 -2.27 15.30
CA GLU A 62 -16.31 -1.65 15.30
C GLU A 62 -16.40 -0.39 16.18
N ASN A 63 -15.53 -0.27 17.17
CA ASN A 63 -15.57 0.77 18.20
C ASN A 63 -15.04 2.15 17.76
N SER A 64 -14.88 2.39 16.46
CA SER A 64 -14.39 3.68 15.94
C SER A 64 -15.45 4.34 15.08
N ASP A 65 -16.08 5.41 15.58
CA ASP A 65 -17.05 6.21 14.82
C ASP A 65 -16.41 7.08 13.72
N LEU A 66 -15.08 7.06 13.61
CA LEU A 66 -14.30 7.81 12.63
C LEU A 66 -14.68 7.43 11.19
N ARG A 67 -14.83 8.43 10.32
CA ARG A 67 -15.12 8.30 8.89
C ARG A 67 -14.20 9.22 8.08
N GLY A 68 -13.89 8.83 6.84
CA GLY A 68 -13.05 9.61 5.94
C GLY A 68 -11.56 9.32 6.14
N ASP A 69 -10.72 10.34 5.94
CA ASP A 69 -9.26 10.22 6.08
C ASP A 69 -8.86 9.89 7.52
N VAL A 70 -8.17 8.76 7.69
CA VAL A 70 -7.71 8.26 8.99
C VAL A 70 -6.24 7.85 8.93
N TYR A 71 -5.61 7.85 10.11
CA TYR A 71 -4.30 7.27 10.35
C TYR A 71 -4.46 5.99 11.17
N VAL A 72 -3.94 4.89 10.66
CA VAL A 72 -3.97 3.58 11.30
C VAL A 72 -2.60 3.34 11.91
N VAL A 73 -2.52 3.41 13.23
CA VAL A 73 -1.30 3.10 13.98
C VAL A 73 -1.10 1.60 13.99
N LEU A 74 0.11 1.15 13.65
CA LEU A 74 0.45 -0.25 13.59
C LEU A 74 1.35 -0.65 14.77
N ASN A 75 1.14 -1.86 15.29
CA ASN A 75 2.05 -2.51 16.21
C ASN A 75 2.66 -3.76 15.57
N LYS A 76 3.90 -4.05 15.94
CA LYS A 76 4.54 -5.31 15.56
C LYS A 76 4.01 -6.44 16.44
N ASN A 77 3.48 -7.47 15.82
CA ASN A 77 3.03 -8.71 16.46
C ASN A 77 4.21 -9.66 16.71
N SER A 78 3.99 -10.71 17.50
CA SER A 78 4.99 -11.72 17.85
C SER A 78 5.58 -12.46 16.65
N ASP A 79 4.84 -12.53 15.55
CA ASP A 79 5.22 -13.17 14.29
C ASP A 79 5.95 -12.23 13.31
N LYS A 80 6.41 -11.06 13.79
CA LYS A 80 7.03 -9.99 13.00
C LYS A 80 6.11 -9.30 11.99
N THR A 81 4.83 -9.66 11.94
CA THR A 81 3.83 -8.96 11.12
C THR A 81 3.29 -7.74 11.86
N PHE A 82 2.64 -6.82 11.15
CA PHE A 82 2.05 -5.62 11.72
C PHE A 82 0.53 -5.71 11.75
N GLY A 83 -0.07 -5.42 12.91
CA GLY A 83 -1.51 -5.38 13.14
C GLY A 83 -2.01 -3.95 13.43
N ILE A 84 -3.33 -3.76 13.45
CA ILE A 84 -3.92 -2.48 13.86
C ILE A 84 -3.81 -2.36 15.39
N LYS A 85 -3.17 -1.30 15.86
CA LYS A 85 -3.20 -0.89 17.26
C LYS A 85 -4.34 0.08 17.53
N GLU A 86 -4.44 1.13 16.72
CA GLU A 86 -5.38 2.23 16.92
C GLU A 86 -5.70 2.90 15.58
N ILE A 87 -6.90 3.48 15.47
CA ILE A 87 -7.30 4.31 14.34
C ILE A 87 -7.61 5.71 14.88
N THR A 88 -6.92 6.71 14.36
CA THR A 88 -7.05 8.10 14.78
C THR A 88 -7.19 9.03 13.57
N ASN A 89 -7.83 10.18 13.76
CA ASN A 89 -7.90 11.26 12.76
C ASN A 89 -6.74 12.26 12.90
N LYS A 90 -5.99 12.21 14.00
CA LYS A 90 -4.82 13.06 14.24
C LYS A 90 -3.56 12.31 13.84
N LYS A 91 -2.67 12.98 13.10
CA LYS A 91 -1.39 12.40 12.70
C LYS A 91 -0.59 11.99 13.96
N PRO A 92 -0.27 10.70 14.13
CA PRO A 92 0.52 10.24 15.27
C PRO A 92 2.00 10.54 15.06
N GLU A 93 2.73 10.69 16.16
CA GLU A 93 4.17 10.95 16.18
C GLU A 93 4.94 9.73 16.70
N ASN A 94 6.19 9.54 16.23
CA ASN A 94 7.12 8.49 16.67
C ASN A 94 6.57 7.05 16.63
N THR A 95 5.59 6.76 15.78
CA THR A 95 5.03 5.42 15.59
C THR A 95 4.87 5.12 14.11
N VAL A 96 4.84 3.84 13.78
CA VAL A 96 4.56 3.40 12.41
C VAL A 96 3.06 3.47 12.19
N PHE A 97 2.63 4.21 11.17
CA PHE A 97 1.22 4.34 10.83
C PHE A 97 1.01 4.35 9.32
N LEU A 98 -0.19 3.97 8.90
CA LEU A 98 -0.62 4.04 7.52
C LEU A 98 -1.73 5.07 7.37
N ARG A 99 -1.65 5.90 6.33
CA ARG A 99 -2.75 6.76 5.93
C ARG A 99 -3.74 5.96 5.10
N GLY A 100 -5.01 6.03 5.48
CA GLY A 100 -6.08 5.35 4.78
C GLY A 100 -7.38 6.13 4.82
N GLU A 101 -8.39 5.60 4.16
CA GLU A 101 -9.74 6.13 4.14
C GLU A 101 -10.68 5.08 4.74
N LYS A 102 -11.42 5.46 5.79
CA LYS A 102 -12.34 4.58 6.50
C LYS A 102 -13.77 4.81 6.05
N TYR A 103 -14.41 3.74 5.63
CA TYR A 103 -15.82 3.68 5.29
C TYR A 103 -16.49 2.51 6.02
N GLY A 104 -17.30 2.83 7.04
CA GLY A 104 -17.88 1.83 7.94
C GLY A 104 -16.78 1.03 8.67
N LYS A 105 -16.79 -0.30 8.47
CA LYS A 105 -15.78 -1.23 9.01
C LYS A 105 -14.58 -1.43 8.08
N ARG A 106 -14.58 -0.85 6.88
CA ARG A 106 -13.49 -1.05 5.91
C ARG A 106 -12.55 0.14 5.93
N VAL A 107 -11.25 -0.15 5.90
CA VAL A 107 -10.19 0.83 5.68
C VAL A 107 -9.50 0.52 4.37
N THR A 108 -9.31 1.55 3.56
CA THR A 108 -8.63 1.50 2.27
C THR A 108 -7.31 2.25 2.36
N TYR A 109 -6.22 1.64 1.91
CA TYR A 109 -4.88 2.22 1.94
C TYR A 109 -4.41 2.53 0.54
N LYS A 110 -4.08 3.78 0.24
CA LYS A 110 -3.61 4.18 -1.09
C LYS A 110 -2.21 3.60 -1.34
N GLY A 111 -2.02 3.00 -2.52
CA GLY A 111 -0.69 2.55 -2.98
C GLY A 111 -0.29 1.13 -2.62
N ILE A 112 -1.11 0.40 -1.86
CA ILE A 112 -0.87 -1.01 -1.50
C ILE A 112 -2.05 -1.94 -1.83
N GLN A 113 -3.03 -1.49 -2.60
CA GLN A 113 -4.21 -2.32 -2.94
C GLN A 113 -4.00 -3.20 -4.17
N GLN A 114 -3.02 -2.84 -5.00
CA GLN A 114 -2.76 -3.48 -6.28
C GLN A 114 -1.26 -3.75 -6.38
N TYR A 115 -0.91 -4.97 -6.75
CA TYR A 115 0.47 -5.37 -7.01
C TYR A 115 0.62 -5.72 -8.48
N PHE A 116 1.42 -4.93 -9.19
CA PHE A 116 1.70 -5.13 -10.60
C PHE A 116 2.70 -6.24 -10.78
N VAL A 117 2.40 -7.17 -11.69
CA VAL A 117 3.20 -8.36 -11.96
C VAL A 117 3.58 -8.40 -13.44
N LYS A 118 4.56 -9.23 -13.76
CA LYS A 118 4.82 -9.56 -15.17
C LYS A 118 3.63 -10.34 -15.73
N GLU A 119 3.36 -10.12 -17.02
CA GLU A 119 2.32 -10.80 -17.78
C GLU A 119 2.38 -12.33 -17.57
N GLY A 120 1.21 -12.96 -17.40
CA GLY A 120 1.07 -14.38 -17.11
C GLY A 120 1.27 -14.81 -15.65
N ARG A 121 1.90 -14.00 -14.78
CA ARG A 121 2.17 -14.37 -13.38
C ARG A 121 1.05 -14.03 -12.39
N GLY A 122 0.09 -13.19 -12.77
CA GLY A 122 -1.00 -12.74 -11.90
C GLY A 122 -1.83 -13.89 -11.33
N ARG A 123 -2.27 -14.82 -12.20
CA ARG A 123 -3.10 -15.96 -11.79
C ARG A 123 -2.38 -16.93 -10.86
N GLU A 124 -1.09 -17.16 -11.09
CA GLU A 124 -0.28 -18.03 -10.22
C GLU A 124 -0.13 -17.41 -8.84
N LEU A 125 0.21 -16.12 -8.80
CA LEU A 125 0.35 -15.38 -7.55
C LEU A 125 -0.98 -15.32 -6.77
N GLU A 126 -2.11 -15.11 -7.44
CA GLU A 126 -3.43 -15.14 -6.79
C GLU A 126 -3.73 -16.50 -6.17
N LYS A 127 -3.48 -17.60 -6.89
CA LYS A 127 -3.68 -18.96 -6.36
C LYS A 127 -2.78 -19.25 -5.16
N GLU A 128 -1.54 -18.77 -5.18
CA GLU A 128 -0.63 -18.88 -4.05
C GLU A 128 -1.13 -18.05 -2.86
N LEU A 129 -1.61 -16.82 -3.10
CA LEU A 129 -2.14 -15.94 -2.06
C LEU A 129 -3.43 -16.45 -1.41
N VAL A 130 -4.19 -17.33 -2.07
CA VAL A 130 -5.32 -18.04 -1.45
C VAL A 130 -4.86 -18.88 -0.25
N LYS A 131 -3.65 -19.46 -0.31
CA LYS A 131 -3.06 -20.23 0.80
C LYS A 131 -2.48 -19.35 1.91
N GLY A 132 -2.44 -18.04 1.70
CA GLY A 132 -1.85 -17.05 2.58
C GLY A 132 -0.55 -16.48 2.04
N GLY A 133 -0.23 -15.26 2.46
CA GLY A 133 0.98 -14.56 2.08
C GLY A 133 1.25 -13.34 2.95
N LEU A 134 2.47 -12.83 2.85
CA LEU A 134 2.93 -11.61 3.50
C LEU A 134 3.31 -10.59 2.42
N ALA A 135 2.85 -9.35 2.56
CA ALA A 135 3.33 -8.25 1.75
C ALA A 135 4.38 -7.46 2.53
N LYS A 136 5.57 -7.31 1.92
CA LYS A 136 6.59 -6.39 2.39
C LYS A 136 6.26 -5.00 1.84
N VAL A 137 5.97 -4.08 2.73
CA VAL A 137 5.52 -2.73 2.42
C VAL A 137 6.49 -1.71 3.01
N SER A 138 6.86 -0.71 2.23
CA SER A 138 7.67 0.43 2.65
C SER A 138 6.75 1.59 3.00
N VAL A 139 6.94 2.21 4.16
CA VAL A 139 6.08 3.30 4.68
C VAL A 139 6.91 4.56 4.93
N ASP A 140 6.43 5.73 4.49
CA ASP A 140 7.08 7.01 4.79
C ASP A 140 6.56 7.64 6.11
N LYS A 141 7.20 8.74 6.52
CA LYS A 141 6.83 9.55 7.69
C LYS A 141 5.44 10.22 7.60
N ASN A 142 4.76 10.11 6.46
CA ASN A 142 3.42 10.63 6.22
C ASN A 142 2.37 9.51 6.16
N GLY A 143 2.77 8.25 6.32
CA GLY A 143 1.90 7.08 6.24
C GLY A 143 1.56 6.65 4.81
N ASN A 144 2.24 7.19 3.79
CA ASN A 144 2.13 6.66 2.43
C ASN A 144 2.92 5.37 2.33
N ALA A 145 2.35 4.41 1.61
CA ALA A 145 2.88 3.07 1.54
C ALA A 145 3.04 2.59 0.09
N ARG A 146 4.07 1.77 -0.14
CA ARG A 146 4.34 1.10 -1.40
C ARG A 146 4.74 -0.34 -1.15
N ILE A 147 4.23 -1.24 -1.98
CA ILE A 147 4.61 -2.65 -1.93
C ILE A 147 6.01 -2.79 -2.52
N LYS A 148 6.90 -3.44 -1.78
CA LYS A 148 8.22 -3.86 -2.29
C LYS A 148 8.14 -5.25 -2.90
N GLU A 149 7.50 -6.17 -2.19
CA GLU A 149 7.53 -7.58 -2.51
C GLU A 149 6.33 -8.30 -1.88
N ILE A 150 5.88 -9.37 -2.53
CA ILE A 150 4.90 -10.31 -1.99
C ILE A 150 5.60 -11.65 -1.76
N ILE A 151 5.46 -12.16 -0.53
CA ILE A 151 6.02 -13.43 -0.08
C ILE A 151 4.84 -14.39 0.10
N THR A 152 4.77 -15.44 -0.72
CA THR A 152 3.70 -16.43 -0.64
C THR A 152 4.06 -17.55 0.34
N ALA A 153 3.05 -18.12 0.99
CA ALA A 153 3.22 -19.35 1.75
C ALA A 153 3.38 -20.51 0.74
N LYS A 154 4.59 -21.07 0.67
CA LYS A 154 4.91 -22.18 -0.24
C LYS A 154 4.28 -23.49 0.24
#